data_AF-A0A857ABS2-F1
#
_entry.id   AF-A0A857ABS2-F1
#
_cell.length_a   1.000
_cell.length_b   1.000
_cell.length_c   1.000
_cell.angle_alpha   90.00
_cell.angle_beta   90.00
_cell.angle_gamma   90.00
#
_symmetry.space_group_name_H-M   'P 1'
#
loop_
_entity.id
_entity.type
_entity.pdbx_description
1 polymer ?
#
loop_
_entity_poly.entity_id
_entity_poly.type
_entity_poly.pdbx_seq_one_letter_code
_entity_poly.pdbx_strand_id
1 'polypeptide(L)'
;MARACQFDRFHQDESRARQEKARGEFHETLAGTPLNTIGRERARWMIDRADAGCESPGEALVLLALLRAGIEGMTTQEEVQVADHTYFIDIALPNLKIAIEFDGRIKYGDTVDEVHDSIEAEQRRQRDLERAGWTVIRVRWSDLRVIDEVVAQVLVAIRAKKGN
;
A
#
# COMPACT_ATOMS: atom_id res chain seq x y z
N MET A 1 -5.11 2.13 11.77
CA MET A 1 -3.82 2.84 11.87
C MET A 1 -3.93 4.24 11.28
N ALA A 2 -4.12 4.40 9.96
CA ALA A 2 -4.17 5.68 9.26
C ALA A 2 -4.99 6.78 9.97
N ARG A 3 -6.26 6.51 10.32
CA ARG A 3 -7.14 7.47 11.02
C ARG A 3 -6.64 7.86 12.42
N ALA A 4 -6.01 6.95 13.14
CA ALA A 4 -5.45 7.23 14.47
C ALA A 4 -4.20 8.11 14.40
N CYS A 5 -3.49 8.06 13.28
CA CYS A 5 -2.20 8.73 13.10
C CYS A 5 -2.29 10.04 12.31
N GLN A 6 -3.45 10.35 11.71
CA GLN A 6 -3.61 11.47 10.77
C GLN A 6 -2.45 11.47 9.76
N PHE A 7 -2.33 10.35 9.04
CA PHE A 7 -1.21 10.15 8.13
C PHE A 7 -1.26 11.17 6.99
N ASP A 8 -0.15 11.88 6.78
CA ASP A 8 0.06 12.79 5.67
C ASP A 8 1.25 12.30 4.86
N ARG A 9 1.00 11.90 3.61
CA ARG A 9 2.01 11.40 2.68
C ARG A 9 3.06 12.43 2.29
N PHE A 10 2.79 13.73 2.45
CA PHE A 10 3.77 14.80 2.22
C PHE A 10 4.66 15.07 3.44
N HIS A 11 4.25 14.61 4.62
CA HIS A 11 4.99 14.74 5.88
C HIS A 11 5.14 13.36 6.55
N GLN A 12 5.78 12.43 5.84
CA GLN A 12 5.81 11.03 6.27
C GLN A 12 6.55 10.83 7.58
N ASP A 13 7.69 11.48 7.82
CA ASP A 13 8.48 11.28 9.04
C ASP A 13 7.64 11.54 10.31
N GLU A 14 6.91 12.66 10.34
CA GLU A 14 6.01 12.97 11.45
C GLU A 14 4.86 11.97 11.55
N SER A 15 4.29 11.59 10.42
CA SER A 15 3.19 10.62 10.35
C SER A 15 3.60 9.23 10.82
N ARG A 16 4.83 8.79 10.51
CA ARG A 16 5.44 7.53 10.94
C ARG A 16 5.78 7.57 12.44
N ALA A 17 6.23 8.70 12.97
CA ALA A 17 6.42 8.86 14.40
C ALA A 17 5.09 8.72 15.18
N ARG A 18 4.01 9.34 14.67
CA ARG A 18 2.65 9.16 15.23
C ARG A 18 2.15 7.72 15.12
N GLN A 19 2.47 7.04 14.02
CA GLN A 19 2.20 5.61 13.85
C GLN A 19 2.85 4.77 14.95
N GLU A 20 4.14 4.92 15.19
CA GLU A 20 4.82 4.10 16.19
C GLU A 20 4.32 4.37 17.62
N LYS A 21 3.96 5.63 17.93
CA LYS A 21 3.28 5.94 19.18
C LYS A 21 1.95 5.20 19.33
N ALA A 22 1.07 5.29 18.33
CA ALA A 22 -0.21 4.59 18.34
C ALA A 22 -0.05 3.06 18.42
N ARG A 23 0.99 2.52 17.79
CA ARG A 23 1.31 1.09 17.86
C ARG A 23 1.64 0.67 19.30
N GLY A 24 2.46 1.48 19.99
CA GLY A 24 2.77 1.28 21.41
C GLY A 24 1.51 1.24 22.28
N GLU A 25 0.62 2.21 22.11
CA GLU A 25 -0.67 2.29 22.85
C GLU A 25 -1.55 1.04 22.60
N PHE A 26 -1.59 0.52 21.36
CA PHE A 26 -2.31 -0.71 21.06
C PHE A 26 -1.65 -1.95 21.68
N HIS A 27 -0.32 -2.01 21.72
CA HIS A 27 0.39 -3.08 22.41
C HIS A 27 0.14 -3.07 23.92
N GLU A 28 0.15 -1.90 24.56
CA GLU A 28 -0.17 -1.76 25.98
C GLU A 28 -1.59 -2.22 26.28
N THR A 29 -2.54 -1.80 25.44
CA THR A 29 -3.94 -2.22 25.55
C THR A 29 -4.08 -3.74 25.41
N LEU A 30 -3.41 -4.34 24.41
CA LEU A 30 -3.42 -5.78 24.22
C LEU A 30 -2.77 -6.50 25.41
N ALA A 31 -1.67 -5.96 25.95
CA ALA A 31 -0.96 -6.53 27.09
C ALA A 31 -1.85 -6.64 28.33
N GLY A 32 -2.75 -5.66 28.54
CA GLY A 32 -3.73 -5.66 29.62
C GLY A 32 -4.86 -6.71 29.51
N THR A 33 -5.00 -7.40 28.37
CA THR A 33 -5.99 -8.48 28.22
C THR A 33 -5.50 -9.80 28.86
N PRO A 34 -6.38 -10.70 29.32
CA PRO A 34 -5.99 -12.01 29.83
C PRO A 34 -5.19 -12.83 28.80
N LEU A 35 -4.23 -13.64 29.27
CA LEU A 35 -3.36 -14.45 28.40
C LEU A 35 -4.12 -15.48 27.55
N ASN A 36 -5.26 -15.97 28.05
CA ASN A 36 -6.12 -16.91 27.35
C ASN A 36 -7.15 -16.25 26.43
N THR A 37 -7.04 -14.93 26.18
CA THR A 37 -7.93 -14.22 25.27
C THR A 37 -7.82 -14.80 23.86
N ILE A 38 -8.93 -15.29 23.33
CA ILE A 38 -9.01 -15.81 21.97
C ILE A 38 -8.64 -14.70 20.97
N GLY A 39 -7.76 -15.01 20.03
CA GLY A 39 -7.34 -14.05 19.00
C GLY A 39 -6.27 -13.05 19.44
N ARG A 40 -5.75 -13.15 20.67
CA ARG A 40 -4.65 -12.28 21.16
C ARG A 40 -3.43 -12.29 20.22
N GLU A 41 -3.00 -13.47 19.78
CA GLU A 41 -1.86 -13.60 18.85
C GLU A 41 -2.14 -12.98 17.48
N ARG A 42 -3.37 -13.13 16.99
CA ARG A 42 -3.79 -12.51 15.73
C ARG A 42 -3.82 -10.98 15.86
N ALA A 43 -4.35 -10.46 16.97
CA ALA A 43 -4.35 -9.03 17.27
C ALA A 43 -2.92 -8.49 17.33
N ARG A 44 -2.01 -9.17 18.04
CA ARG A 44 -0.58 -8.82 18.06
C ARG A 44 0.01 -8.75 16.66
N TRP A 45 -0.16 -9.82 15.87
CA TRP A 45 0.35 -9.89 14.50
C TRP A 45 -0.19 -8.75 13.61
N MET A 46 -1.46 -8.39 13.77
CA MET A 46 -2.09 -7.28 13.05
C MET A 46 -1.55 -5.93 13.53
N ILE A 47 -1.41 -5.72 14.83
CA ILE A 47 -0.85 -4.48 15.39
C ILE A 47 0.58 -4.29 14.88
N ASP A 48 1.42 -5.35 14.86
CA ASP A 48 2.80 -5.27 14.38
C ASP A 48 2.91 -4.84 12.91
N ARG A 49 1.89 -5.16 12.09
CA ARG A 49 1.92 -5.01 10.62
C ARG A 49 0.97 -3.96 10.08
N ALA A 50 0.16 -3.37 10.95
CA ALA A 50 -0.71 -2.28 10.56
C ALA A 50 0.16 -1.08 10.16
N ASP A 51 -0.10 -0.57 8.97
CA ASP A 51 0.62 0.56 8.39
C ASP A 51 -0.34 1.73 8.20
N ALA A 52 0.09 2.92 8.60
CA ALA A 52 -0.71 4.14 8.53
C ALA A 52 -0.73 4.76 7.13
N GLY A 53 0.20 4.39 6.25
CA GLY A 53 0.26 4.82 4.86
C GLY A 53 -0.78 4.14 3.96
N CYS A 54 -1.47 3.09 4.41
CA CYS A 54 -2.62 2.57 3.68
C CYS A 54 -3.82 3.54 3.83
N GLU A 55 -4.16 4.22 2.75
CA GLU A 55 -5.25 5.21 2.67
C GLU A 55 -6.62 4.53 2.50
N SER A 56 -6.65 3.28 2.04
CA SER A 56 -7.88 2.48 1.89
C SER A 56 -7.80 1.08 2.50
N PRO A 57 -8.96 0.45 2.83
CA PRO A 57 -9.00 -0.95 3.24
C PRO A 57 -8.44 -1.90 2.18
N GLY A 58 -8.57 -1.57 0.89
CA GLY A 58 -8.03 -2.38 -0.20
C GLY A 58 -6.51 -2.45 -0.17
N GLU A 59 -5.83 -1.31 0.00
CA GLU A 59 -4.38 -1.26 0.17
C GLU A 59 -3.92 -2.08 1.38
N ALA A 60 -4.61 -1.94 2.52
CA ALA A 60 -4.29 -2.70 3.72
C ALA A 60 -4.44 -4.21 3.49
N LEU A 61 -5.46 -4.65 2.77
CA LEU A 61 -5.65 -6.07 2.42
C LEU A 61 -4.54 -6.59 1.51
N VAL A 62 -4.14 -5.81 0.51
CA VAL A 62 -3.01 -6.15 -0.39
C VAL A 62 -1.72 -6.24 0.41
N LEU A 63 -1.38 -5.22 1.20
CA LEU A 63 -0.18 -5.20 2.03
C LEU A 63 -0.11 -6.42 2.95
N LEU A 64 -1.20 -6.73 3.66
CA LEU A 64 -1.24 -7.87 4.57
C LEU A 64 -1.10 -9.21 3.84
N ALA A 65 -1.61 -9.33 2.61
CA ALA A 65 -1.42 -10.54 1.80
C ALA A 65 0.04 -10.73 1.39
N LEU A 66 0.71 -9.65 0.93
CA LEU A 66 2.12 -9.68 0.56
C LEU A 66 3.02 -9.98 1.76
N LEU A 67 2.74 -9.39 2.93
CA LEU A 67 3.45 -9.69 4.18
C LEU A 67 3.26 -11.15 4.61
N ARG A 68 2.05 -11.72 4.45
CA ARG A 68 1.81 -13.15 4.72
C ARG A 68 2.56 -14.07 3.77
N ALA A 69 2.77 -13.63 2.53
CA ALA A 69 3.56 -14.35 1.54
C ALA A 69 5.08 -14.25 1.77
N GLY A 70 5.52 -13.52 2.80
CA GLY A 70 6.93 -13.33 3.11
C GLY A 70 7.65 -12.36 2.18
N ILE A 71 6.91 -11.47 1.51
CA ILE A 71 7.52 -10.39 0.73
C ILE A 71 7.99 -9.31 1.72
N GLU A 72 9.26 -8.92 1.61
CA GLU A 72 9.93 -7.95 2.48
C GLU A 72 10.47 -6.77 1.67
N GLY A 73 10.89 -5.71 2.38
CA GLY A 73 11.44 -4.51 1.77
C GLY A 73 10.39 -3.63 1.07
N MET A 74 9.13 -3.78 1.45
CA MET A 74 8.04 -2.94 0.96
C MET A 74 7.95 -1.64 1.76
N THR A 75 7.62 -0.55 1.08
CA THR A 75 7.24 0.74 1.67
C THR A 75 5.82 1.10 1.24
N THR A 76 5.10 1.87 2.04
CA THR A 76 3.79 2.41 1.65
C THR A 76 3.89 3.91 1.40
N GLN A 77 3.10 4.44 0.47
CA GLN A 77 3.15 5.84 0.04
C GLN A 77 4.57 6.24 -0.42
N GLU A 78 5.26 5.37 -1.18
CA GLU A 78 6.61 5.67 -1.65
C GLU A 78 6.58 6.91 -2.56
N GLU A 79 7.34 7.93 -2.18
CA GLU A 79 7.46 9.15 -2.95
C GLU A 79 8.40 8.95 -4.13
N VAL A 80 7.90 9.21 -5.34
CA VAL A 80 8.66 9.12 -6.58
C VAL A 80 8.56 10.44 -7.33
N GLN A 81 9.71 11.07 -7.51
CA GLN A 81 9.86 12.27 -8.34
C GLN A 81 10.13 11.86 -9.79
N VAL A 82 9.26 12.25 -10.72
CA VAL A 82 9.43 12.05 -12.16
C VAL A 82 9.26 13.39 -12.88
N ALA A 83 10.38 13.93 -13.38
CA ALA A 83 10.44 15.30 -13.91
C ALA A 83 9.85 16.30 -12.89
N ASP A 84 8.81 17.05 -13.26
CA ASP A 84 8.16 18.05 -12.39
C ASP A 84 6.95 17.48 -11.60
N HIS A 85 6.76 16.16 -11.62
CA HIS A 85 5.65 15.50 -10.92
C HIS A 85 6.14 14.68 -9.73
N THR A 86 5.45 14.84 -8.61
CA THR A 86 5.57 13.96 -7.44
C THR A 86 4.42 12.96 -7.42
N TYR A 87 4.75 11.68 -7.41
CA TYR A 87 3.78 10.60 -7.23
C TYR A 87 4.02 9.88 -5.90
N PHE A 88 2.94 9.42 -5.29
CA PHE A 88 2.99 8.50 -4.15
C PHE A 88 2.43 7.16 -4.62
N ILE A 89 3.21 6.10 -4.42
CA ILE A 89 2.82 4.72 -4.76
C ILE A 89 2.29 4.05 -3.49
N ASP A 90 1.10 3.47 -3.55
CA ASP A 90 0.42 2.87 -2.39
C ASP A 90 1.31 1.87 -1.65
N ILE A 91 1.87 0.89 -2.38
CA ILE A 91 2.84 -0.10 -1.89
C ILE A 91 3.95 -0.24 -2.93
N ALA A 92 5.20 -0.03 -2.53
CA ALA A 92 6.35 -0.14 -3.40
C ALA A 92 7.35 -1.18 -2.90
N LEU A 93 8.10 -1.78 -3.82
CA LEU A 93 9.40 -2.41 -3.57
C LEU A 93 10.47 -1.53 -4.21
N PRO A 94 11.00 -0.52 -3.49
CA PRO A 94 11.81 0.54 -4.11
C PRO A 94 13.08 0.00 -4.80
N ASN A 95 13.75 -0.95 -4.14
CA ASN A 95 14.98 -1.58 -4.65
C ASN A 95 14.76 -2.32 -5.98
N LEU A 96 13.53 -2.76 -6.27
CA LEU A 96 13.19 -3.48 -7.50
C LEU A 96 12.40 -2.60 -8.48
N LYS A 97 12.05 -1.38 -8.09
CA LYS A 97 11.11 -0.50 -8.79
C LYS A 97 9.83 -1.24 -9.19
N ILE A 98 9.15 -1.85 -8.22
CA ILE A 98 7.82 -2.45 -8.41
C ILE A 98 6.81 -1.62 -7.63
N ALA A 99 5.79 -1.14 -8.32
CA ALA A 99 4.68 -0.36 -7.78
C ALA A 99 3.44 -1.24 -7.74
N ILE A 100 2.75 -1.29 -6.60
CA ILE A 100 1.52 -2.06 -6.42
C ILE A 100 0.45 -1.09 -5.95
N GLU A 101 -0.59 -0.92 -6.77
CA GLU A 101 -1.55 0.17 -6.60
C GLU A 101 -2.97 -0.35 -6.56
N PHE A 102 -3.71 0.09 -5.56
CA PHE A 102 -5.09 -0.30 -5.38
C PHE A 102 -6.02 0.70 -6.08
N ASP A 103 -6.59 0.28 -7.21
CA ASP A 103 -7.61 1.04 -7.92
C ASP A 103 -8.97 0.81 -7.27
N GLY A 104 -9.21 1.56 -6.19
CA GLY A 104 -10.48 1.60 -5.49
C GLY A 104 -11.58 2.37 -6.23
N ARG A 105 -11.25 3.04 -7.34
CA ARG A 105 -12.19 3.92 -8.05
C ARG A 105 -13.03 3.12 -9.05
N ILE A 106 -14.34 3.15 -8.86
CA ILE A 106 -15.23 3.24 -10.01
C ILE A 106 -15.09 4.70 -10.49
N LYS A 107 -14.69 4.92 -11.75
CA LYS A 107 -14.53 6.28 -12.29
C LYS A 107 -15.91 6.95 -12.37
N TYR A 108 -16.29 7.66 -11.31
CA TYR A 108 -17.42 8.57 -11.28
C TYR A 108 -16.87 9.98 -11.47
N GLY A 109 -17.28 10.64 -12.56
CA GLY A 109 -17.27 12.09 -12.70
C GLY A 109 -18.72 12.52 -12.94
N ASP A 110 -19.06 13.75 -12.57
CA ASP A 110 -20.42 14.26 -12.77
C ASP A 110 -20.63 14.63 -14.26
N THR A 111 -19.53 14.78 -15.01
CA THR A 111 -19.52 15.05 -16.45
C THR A 111 -18.58 14.12 -17.22
N VAL A 112 -18.81 14.01 -18.54
CA VAL A 112 -17.96 13.21 -19.45
C VAL A 112 -16.53 13.74 -19.48
N ASP A 113 -16.35 15.06 -19.40
CA ASP A 113 -15.05 15.72 -19.45
C ASP A 113 -14.21 15.39 -18.20
N GLU A 114 -14.80 15.45 -17.00
CA GLU A 114 -14.11 15.08 -15.75
C GLU A 114 -13.67 13.62 -15.73
N VAL A 115 -14.50 12.71 -16.28
CA VAL A 115 -14.14 11.30 -16.44
C VAL A 115 -12.95 11.16 -17.41
N HIS A 116 -12.96 11.90 -18.51
CA HIS A 116 -11.89 11.89 -19.51
C HIS A 116 -10.57 12.38 -18.91
N ASP A 117 -10.58 13.53 -18.24
CA ASP A 117 -9.41 14.12 -17.60
C ASP A 117 -8.82 13.19 -16.53
N SER A 118 -9.67 12.54 -15.72
CA SER A 118 -9.21 11.54 -14.75
C SER A 118 -8.59 10.31 -15.41
N ILE A 119 -9.10 9.87 -16.57
CA ILE A 119 -8.49 8.77 -17.33
C ILE A 119 -7.13 9.19 -17.87
N GLU A 120 -7.03 10.38 -18.46
CA GLU A 120 -5.78 10.87 -19.03
C GLU A 120 -4.69 11.07 -17.96
N ALA A 121 -5.05 11.62 -16.80
CA ALA A 121 -4.13 11.80 -15.69
C ALA A 121 -3.57 10.47 -15.19
N GLU A 122 -4.43 9.45 -15.05
CA GLU A 122 -4.02 8.11 -14.63
C GLU A 122 -3.08 7.45 -15.66
N GLN A 123 -3.42 7.55 -16.94
CA GLN A 123 -2.54 7.04 -18.00
C GLN A 123 -1.19 7.76 -18.06
N ARG A 124 -1.18 9.08 -17.81
CA ARG A 124 0.06 9.87 -17.76
C ARG A 124 0.94 9.41 -16.61
N ARG A 125 0.37 9.31 -15.41
CA ARG A 125 1.04 8.81 -14.21
C ARG A 125 1.66 7.43 -14.44
N GLN A 126 0.89 6.49 -14.99
CA GLN A 126 1.41 5.15 -15.29
C GLN A 126 2.60 5.19 -16.27
N ARG A 127 2.48 5.94 -17.37
CA ARG A 127 3.58 6.07 -18.35
C ARG A 127 4.83 6.70 -17.74
N ASP A 128 4.67 7.69 -16.87
CA ASP A 128 5.80 8.39 -16.25
C ASP A 128 6.54 7.47 -15.26
N LEU A 129 5.81 6.70 -14.45
CA LEU A 129 6.39 5.67 -13.58
C LEU A 129 7.09 4.57 -14.40
N GLU A 130 6.46 4.06 -15.45
CA GLU A 130 7.05 3.05 -16.33
C GLU A 130 8.34 3.55 -17.01
N ARG A 131 8.36 4.79 -17.49
CA ARG A 131 9.56 5.45 -18.03
C ARG A 131 10.66 5.61 -16.99
N ALA A 132 10.29 5.85 -15.73
CA ALA A 132 11.23 5.87 -14.60
C ALA A 132 11.72 4.46 -14.18
N GLY A 133 11.30 3.41 -14.89
CA GLY A 133 11.72 2.02 -14.71
C GLY A 133 10.85 1.21 -13.76
N TRP A 134 9.71 1.75 -13.33
CA TRP A 134 8.77 1.06 -12.47
C TRP A 134 7.96 0.02 -13.24
N THR A 135 7.75 -1.14 -12.61
CA THR A 135 6.72 -2.10 -13.04
C THR A 135 5.48 -1.84 -12.20
N VAL A 136 4.41 -1.36 -12.83
CA VAL A 136 3.15 -1.02 -12.15
C VAL A 136 2.20 -2.22 -12.19
N ILE A 137 1.78 -2.69 -11.02
CA ILE A 137 0.80 -3.76 -10.83
C ILE A 137 -0.45 -3.14 -10.22
N ARG A 138 -1.55 -3.12 -10.97
CA ARG A 138 -2.81 -2.52 -10.53
C ARG A 138 -3.75 -3.58 -10.01
N VAL A 139 -4.25 -3.39 -8.79
CA VAL A 139 -5.12 -4.31 -8.06
C VAL A 139 -6.49 -3.67 -7.90
N ARG A 140 -7.55 -4.39 -8.23
CA ARG A 140 -8.94 -3.95 -8.09
C ARG A 140 -9.66 -4.74 -7.00
N TRP A 141 -10.85 -4.29 -6.64
CA TRP A 141 -11.75 -5.01 -5.74
C TRP A 141 -12.03 -6.46 -6.16
N SER A 142 -12.14 -6.74 -7.46
CA SER A 142 -12.31 -8.10 -8.00
C SER A 142 -11.15 -9.01 -7.63
N ASP A 143 -9.93 -8.47 -7.65
CA ASP A 143 -8.69 -9.20 -7.54
C ASP A 143 -8.43 -9.59 -6.08
N LEU A 144 -9.00 -8.85 -5.13
CA LEU A 144 -8.98 -9.22 -3.70
C LEU A 144 -9.70 -10.55 -3.43
N ARG A 145 -10.62 -10.99 -4.31
CA ARG A 145 -11.27 -12.31 -4.19
C ARG A 145 -10.35 -13.45 -4.58
N VAL A 146 -9.31 -13.16 -5.36
CA VAL A 146 -8.28 -14.07 -5.84
C VAL A 146 -6.90 -13.57 -5.43
N ILE A 147 -6.78 -13.16 -4.16
CA ILE A 147 -5.59 -12.45 -3.66
C ILE A 147 -4.28 -13.23 -3.84
N ASP A 148 -4.34 -14.56 -3.87
CA ASP A 148 -3.18 -15.41 -4.14
C ASP A 148 -2.63 -15.21 -5.56
N GLU A 149 -3.47 -14.86 -6.55
CA GLU A 149 -3.05 -14.51 -7.90
C GLU A 149 -2.29 -13.16 -7.92
N VAL A 150 -2.76 -12.19 -7.13
CA VAL A 150 -2.05 -10.89 -6.95
C VAL A 150 -0.67 -11.13 -6.34
N VAL A 151 -0.58 -11.94 -5.28
CA VAL A 151 0.70 -12.33 -4.68
C VAL A 151 1.61 -13.02 -5.70
N ALA A 152 1.08 -13.96 -6.49
CA ALA A 152 1.83 -14.66 -7.52
C ALA A 152 2.37 -13.69 -8.58
N GLN A 153 1.57 -12.73 -9.03
CA GLN A 153 1.98 -11.70 -9.99
C GLN A 153 3.15 -10.86 -9.44
N VAL A 154 3.08 -10.44 -8.18
CA VAL A 154 4.17 -9.70 -7.53
C VAL A 154 5.44 -10.54 -7.42
N LEU A 155 5.33 -11.82 -7.05
CA LEU A 155 6.49 -12.72 -6.98
C LEU A 155 7.14 -12.94 -8.36
N VAL A 156 6.35 -13.02 -9.43
CA VAL A 156 6.87 -13.09 -10.80
C VAL A 156 7.62 -11.82 -11.16
N ALA A 157 7.06 -10.64 -10.84
CA ALA A 157 7.74 -9.37 -11.07
C ALA A 157 9.06 -9.25 -10.29
N ILE A 158 9.09 -9.69 -9.02
CA ILE A 158 10.30 -9.73 -8.20
C ILE A 158 11.38 -10.59 -8.86
N ARG A 159 11.02 -11.80 -9.33
CA ARG A 159 11.96 -12.71 -9.99
C ARG A 159 12.53 -12.11 -11.28
N ALA A 160 11.68 -11.47 -12.09
CA ALA A 160 12.11 -10.80 -13.31
C ALA A 160 13.09 -9.65 -13.03
N LYS A 161 12.85 -8.85 -11.98
CA LYS A 161 13.72 -7.73 -11.60
C LYS A 161 15.04 -8.17 -10.97
N LYS A 162 15.08 -9.27 -10.22
CA LYS A 162 16.32 -9.82 -9.63
C LYS A 162 17.22 -10.52 -10.65
N GLY A 163 16.68 -10.93 -11.80
CA GLY A 163 17.41 -11.63 -12.86
C GLY A 163 18.06 -10.71 -13.90
N ASN A 164 17.80 -9.40 -13.84
CA ASN A 164 18.40 -8.37 -14.69
C ASN A 164 19.54 -7.66 -13.95
#